data_AF-A0A440MXX2-F1
#
_entry.id   AF-A0A440MXX2-F1
#
_cell.length_a   1.000
_cell.length_b   1.000
_cell.length_c   1.000
_cell.angle_alpha   90.00
_cell.angle_beta   90.00
_cell.angle_gamma   90.00
#
_symmetry.space_group_name_H-M   'P 1'
#
loop_
_entity.id
_entity.type
_entity.pdbx_description
1 polymer ?
#
loop_
_entity_poly.entity_id
_entity_poly.type
_entity_poly.pdbx_seq_one_letter_code
_entity_poly.pdbx_strand_id
1 'polypeptide(L)'
;MICSVTRSYKKKRPCNANGAILPKGLTVLSVRARPGHPSQGLLQAGSLVFACALGRGGISANKREGDGATPLGAMRLLSGYFRDDQFSGGRRTRLAMTPIGPDLGWCEVPDDRNYNRPVKIPYGASHERMRRADRLYDACLVMDWNIAPRRRGRGSAIFFHLARPGFTPTQGCVAVTARTMARLLPLLSDRTVVRVVR
;
A
#
# COMPACT_ATOMS: atom_id res chain seq x y z
N MET A 1 5.06 66.05 -18.99
CA MET A 1 5.09 64.68 -19.54
C MET A 1 5.39 63.74 -18.37
N ILE A 2 4.36 63.18 -17.73
CA ILE A 2 4.46 62.45 -16.46
C ILE A 2 4.31 60.96 -16.76
N CYS A 3 5.41 60.21 -16.76
CA CYS A 3 5.39 58.75 -16.89
C CYS A 3 5.18 58.11 -15.52
N SER A 4 3.99 57.52 -15.33
CA SER A 4 3.59 56.77 -14.15
C SER A 4 4.23 55.37 -14.17
N VAL A 5 4.99 55.02 -13.13
CA VAL A 5 5.58 53.69 -12.95
C VAL A 5 4.55 52.79 -12.25
N THR A 6 4.00 51.82 -12.97
CA THR A 6 3.08 50.82 -12.41
C THR A 6 3.85 49.76 -11.64
N ARG A 7 3.71 49.76 -10.30
CA ARG A 7 4.33 48.77 -9.41
C ARG A 7 3.52 47.47 -9.46
N SER A 8 4.02 46.47 -10.18
CA SER A 8 3.42 45.13 -10.27
C SER A 8 3.51 44.40 -8.92
N TYR A 9 2.38 44.24 -8.23
CA TYR A 9 2.28 43.49 -6.99
C TYR A 9 2.23 41.99 -7.27
N LYS A 10 3.26 41.25 -6.81
CA LYS A 10 3.27 39.77 -6.81
C LYS A 10 2.18 39.24 -5.88
N LYS A 11 1.11 38.65 -6.43
CA LYS A 11 0.13 37.86 -5.67
C LYS A 11 0.83 36.66 -5.02
N LYS A 12 1.04 36.71 -3.70
CA LYS A 12 1.37 35.53 -2.90
C LYS A 12 0.17 34.57 -2.96
N ARG A 13 0.35 33.42 -3.62
CA ARG A 13 -0.59 32.29 -3.50
C ARG A 13 -0.48 31.77 -2.07
N PRO A 14 -1.59 31.62 -1.32
CA PRO A 14 -1.53 30.96 -0.02
C PRO A 14 -1.19 29.49 -0.25
N CYS A 15 0.00 29.09 0.18
CA CYS A 15 0.32 27.70 0.43
C CYS A 15 -0.54 27.25 1.62
N ASN A 16 -1.55 26.42 1.36
CA ASN A 16 -2.31 25.74 2.41
C ASN A 16 -1.38 24.80 3.19
N ALA A 17 -0.67 25.36 4.16
CA ALA A 17 0.10 24.66 5.16
C ALA A 17 -0.80 24.24 6.33
N ASN A 18 -1.90 23.54 6.05
CA ASN A 18 -2.52 22.69 7.06
C ASN A 18 -1.79 21.34 7.04
N GLY A 19 -0.51 21.39 7.43
CA GLY A 19 0.31 20.22 7.65
C GLY A 19 -0.17 19.52 8.91
N ALA A 20 -1.30 18.83 8.83
CA ALA A 20 -1.79 18.05 9.96
C ALA A 20 -0.67 17.07 10.36
N ILE A 21 -0.22 17.22 11.60
CA ILE A 21 0.93 16.52 12.16
C ILE A 21 0.51 15.07 12.40
N LEU A 22 1.24 14.13 11.81
CA LEU A 22 1.05 12.72 12.13
C LEU A 22 1.69 12.42 13.50
N PRO A 23 1.03 11.64 14.37
CA PRO A 23 1.57 11.30 15.69
C PRO A 23 2.86 10.47 15.57
N LYS A 24 3.67 10.48 16.63
CA LYS A 24 4.88 9.64 16.76
C LYS A 24 4.49 8.16 16.84
N GLY A 25 4.20 7.54 15.70
CA GLY A 25 3.72 6.16 15.58
C GLY A 25 2.24 6.08 15.23
N LEU A 26 1.93 5.45 14.10
CA LEU A 26 0.57 5.17 13.66
C LEU A 26 0.19 3.75 14.07
N THR A 27 -0.76 3.62 14.98
CA THR A 27 -1.28 2.30 15.39
C THR A 27 -2.38 1.79 14.47
N VAL A 28 -3.19 2.68 13.90
CA VAL A 28 -4.31 2.31 13.03
C VAL A 28 -4.33 3.15 11.77
N LEU A 29 -4.45 2.46 10.63
CA LEU A 29 -4.80 3.02 9.34
C LEU A 29 -6.21 2.56 8.99
N SER A 30 -7.17 3.46 8.85
CA SER A 30 -8.55 3.07 8.48
C SER A 30 -8.75 3.22 6.98
N VAL A 31 -9.25 2.18 6.32
CA VAL A 31 -9.53 2.15 4.88
C VAL A 31 -11.01 1.96 4.68
N ARG A 32 -11.63 2.82 3.86
CA ARG A 32 -13.03 2.66 3.41
C ARG A 32 -13.13 2.85 1.91
N ALA A 33 -14.15 2.28 1.28
CA ALA A 33 -14.42 2.53 -0.13
C ALA A 33 -14.78 4.01 -0.37
N ARG A 34 -14.38 4.54 -1.53
CA ARG A 34 -14.82 5.85 -1.98
C ARG A 34 -16.27 5.74 -2.46
N PRO A 35 -17.19 6.62 -2.02
CA PRO A 35 -18.57 6.62 -2.52
C PRO A 35 -18.61 6.66 -4.05
N GLY A 36 -19.40 5.77 -4.66
CA GLY A 36 -19.54 5.65 -6.12
C GLY A 36 -18.38 4.95 -6.85
N HIS A 37 -17.27 4.62 -6.17
CA HIS A 37 -16.10 3.99 -6.77
C HIS A 37 -15.56 2.86 -5.88
N PRO A 38 -16.12 1.63 -5.96
CA PRO A 38 -15.80 0.55 -5.02
C PRO A 38 -14.34 0.06 -5.08
N SER A 39 -13.66 0.26 -6.21
CA SER A 39 -12.25 -0.08 -6.41
C SER A 39 -11.28 1.04 -6.01
N GLN A 40 -11.80 2.17 -5.51
CA GLN A 40 -11.01 3.25 -4.93
C GLN A 40 -11.39 3.41 -3.47
N GLY A 41 -10.47 3.90 -2.66
CA GLY A 41 -10.68 4.04 -1.22
C GLY A 41 -10.09 5.32 -0.64
N LEU A 42 -10.49 5.58 0.59
CA LEU A 42 -9.95 6.63 1.44
C LEU A 42 -9.22 5.95 2.61
N LEU A 43 -7.91 6.18 2.67
CA LEU A 43 -7.02 5.75 3.74
C LEU A 43 -6.84 6.90 4.73
N GLN A 44 -7.36 6.73 5.94
CA GLN A 44 -7.17 7.67 7.04
C GLN A 44 -5.99 7.23 7.92
N ALA A 45 -5.07 8.15 8.16
CA ALA A 45 -3.93 8.01 9.06
C ALA A 45 -3.91 9.20 10.02
N GLY A 46 -4.36 8.99 11.27
CA GLY A 46 -4.61 10.10 12.19
C GLY A 46 -5.65 11.06 11.63
N SER A 47 -5.29 12.34 11.52
CA SER A 47 -6.12 13.41 10.94
C SER A 47 -5.99 13.55 9.41
N LEU A 48 -5.08 12.81 8.79
CA LEU A 48 -4.86 12.87 7.35
C LEU A 48 -5.65 11.80 6.61
N VAL A 49 -6.16 12.16 5.42
CA VAL A 49 -6.83 11.24 4.51
C VAL A 49 -6.10 11.23 3.17
N PHE A 50 -5.86 10.04 2.65
CA PHE A 50 -5.20 9.80 1.37
C PHE A 50 -6.10 8.97 0.47
N ALA A 51 -6.06 9.22 -0.83
CA ALA A 51 -6.64 8.28 -1.79
C ALA A 51 -5.82 7.00 -1.85
N CYS A 52 -6.51 5.87 -2.03
CA CYS A 52 -5.91 4.56 -2.26
C CYS A 52 -6.69 3.79 -3.33
N ALA A 53 -6.05 2.79 -3.94
CA ALA A 53 -6.70 1.81 -4.79
C ALA A 53 -7.03 0.57 -3.96
N LEU A 54 -8.17 -0.03 -4.27
CA LEU A 54 -8.67 -1.27 -3.69
C LEU A 54 -8.83 -2.31 -4.80
N GLY A 55 -9.18 -3.52 -4.40
CA GLY A 55 -9.49 -4.60 -5.32
C GLY A 55 -10.59 -4.23 -6.32
N ARG A 56 -10.50 -4.75 -7.55
CA ARG A 56 -11.57 -4.64 -8.57
C ARG A 56 -12.93 -5.16 -8.08
N GLY A 57 -12.93 -6.13 -7.16
CA GLY A 57 -14.12 -6.67 -6.50
C GLY A 57 -14.61 -5.85 -5.30
N GLY A 58 -14.03 -4.67 -5.05
CA GLY A 58 -14.35 -3.84 -3.90
C GLY A 58 -13.93 -4.46 -2.57
N ILE A 59 -14.63 -4.14 -1.49
CA ILE A 59 -14.36 -4.66 -0.14
C ILE A 59 -15.29 -5.84 0.16
N SER A 60 -14.73 -6.99 0.55
CA SER A 60 -15.49 -8.21 0.82
C SER A 60 -15.13 -8.87 2.14
N ALA A 61 -16.15 -9.29 2.90
CA ALA A 61 -15.97 -10.15 4.08
C ALA A 61 -15.70 -11.62 3.72
N ASN A 62 -16.11 -12.05 2.51
CA ASN A 62 -15.93 -13.41 2.03
C ASN A 62 -14.83 -13.47 0.97
N LYS A 63 -13.63 -13.02 1.36
CA LYS A 63 -12.45 -13.04 0.49
C LYS A 63 -12.09 -14.48 0.08
N ARG A 64 -11.85 -14.67 -1.22
CA ARG A 64 -11.40 -15.91 -1.87
C ARG A 64 -10.28 -15.62 -2.86
N GLU A 65 -9.55 -16.64 -3.28
CA GLU A 65 -8.57 -16.51 -4.36
C GLU A 65 -9.27 -16.06 -5.65
N GLY A 66 -8.66 -15.15 -6.41
CA GLY A 66 -9.17 -14.69 -7.71
C GLY A 66 -10.35 -13.72 -7.71
N ASP A 67 -11.06 -13.55 -6.59
CA ASP A 67 -12.24 -12.65 -6.48
C ASP A 67 -11.92 -11.17 -6.75
N GLY A 68 -10.64 -10.79 -6.69
CA GLY A 68 -10.19 -9.43 -6.88
C GLY A 68 -10.63 -8.46 -5.78
N ALA A 69 -11.14 -8.93 -4.65
CA ALA A 69 -11.66 -8.09 -3.57
C ALA A 69 -10.60 -7.80 -2.50
N THR A 70 -10.66 -6.62 -1.89
CA THR A 70 -9.91 -6.31 -0.68
C THR A 70 -10.63 -6.90 0.53
N PRO A 71 -9.94 -7.66 1.40
CA PRO A 71 -10.58 -8.27 2.56
C PRO A 71 -11.06 -7.21 3.56
N LEU A 72 -12.30 -7.35 3.99
CA LEU A 72 -12.87 -6.60 5.11
C LEU A 72 -12.31 -7.16 6.42
N GLY A 73 -11.70 -6.29 7.24
CA GLY A 73 -11.15 -6.71 8.53
C GLY A 73 -9.99 -5.84 9.00
N ALA A 74 -9.49 -6.17 10.19
CA ALA A 74 -8.30 -5.57 10.77
C ALA A 74 -7.09 -6.46 10.45
N MET A 75 -6.07 -5.89 9.81
CA MET A 75 -4.88 -6.60 9.38
C MET A 75 -3.61 -5.92 9.88
N ARG A 76 -2.75 -6.62 10.61
CA ARG A 76 -1.45 -6.10 11.03
C ARG A 76 -0.48 -6.03 9.85
N LEU A 77 0.35 -4.99 9.84
CA LEU A 77 1.56 -4.99 9.03
C LEU A 77 2.59 -5.89 9.71
N LEU A 78 3.09 -6.90 9.00
CA LEU A 78 4.04 -7.86 9.57
C LEU A 78 5.48 -7.46 9.30
N SER A 79 5.76 -7.15 8.04
CA SER A 79 7.06 -6.78 7.51
C SER A 79 6.86 -6.14 6.14
N GLY A 80 7.93 -5.84 5.43
CA GLY A 80 7.81 -5.47 4.03
C GLY A 80 9.08 -5.69 3.25
N TYR A 81 8.95 -5.40 1.96
CA TYR A 81 9.98 -5.47 0.97
C TYR A 81 10.11 -4.13 0.28
N PHE A 82 11.32 -3.76 -0.14
CA PHE A 82 11.54 -2.53 -0.87
C PHE A 82 12.62 -2.68 -1.93
N ARG A 83 12.52 -1.88 -2.99
CA ARG A 83 13.57 -1.77 -3.99
C ARG A 83 14.57 -0.71 -3.56
N ASP A 84 15.77 -1.14 -3.18
CA ASP A 84 16.80 -0.23 -2.68
C ASP A 84 17.20 0.83 -3.71
N ASP A 85 17.18 0.45 -5.00
CA ASP A 85 17.50 1.31 -6.14
C ASP A 85 16.40 2.34 -6.46
N GLN A 86 15.18 2.18 -5.92
CA GLN A 86 14.03 3.03 -6.26
C GLN A 86 13.34 3.68 -5.05
N PHE A 87 13.48 3.10 -3.86
CA PHE A 87 12.78 3.49 -2.64
C PHE A 87 13.67 3.31 -1.41
N SER A 88 14.81 4.03 -1.39
CA SER A 88 15.76 4.00 -0.27
C SER A 88 15.16 4.40 1.09
N GLY A 89 14.02 5.10 1.08
CA GLY A 89 13.21 5.37 2.28
C GLY A 89 12.77 4.12 3.04
N GLY A 90 12.77 2.94 2.39
CA GLY A 90 12.53 1.64 3.03
C GLY A 90 13.50 1.30 4.16
N ARG A 91 14.69 1.92 4.20
CA ARG A 91 15.67 1.76 5.28
C ARG A 91 15.36 2.58 6.54
N ARG A 92 14.43 3.55 6.45
CA ARG A 92 14.15 4.54 7.50
C ARG A 92 12.76 4.32 8.10
N THR A 93 12.55 3.14 8.67
CA THR A 93 11.28 2.76 9.33
C THR A 93 11.50 1.82 10.50
N ARG A 94 10.49 1.74 11.38
CA ARG A 94 10.44 0.79 12.50
C ARG A 94 9.89 -0.58 12.08
N LEU A 95 9.32 -0.69 10.88
CA LEU A 95 8.86 -1.95 10.33
C LEU A 95 10.06 -2.74 9.77
N ALA A 96 10.09 -4.06 9.97
CA ALA A 96 11.13 -4.90 9.39
C ALA A 96 11.01 -4.89 7.86
N MET A 97 12.03 -4.36 7.17
CA MET A 97 12.04 -4.20 5.71
C MET A 97 13.23 -4.94 5.09
N THR A 98 12.97 -5.75 4.07
CA THR A 98 14.00 -6.51 3.35
C THR A 98 14.16 -5.98 1.91
N PRO A 99 15.40 -5.74 1.43
CA PRO A 99 15.61 -5.39 0.02
C PRO A 99 15.11 -6.49 -0.93
N ILE A 100 14.48 -6.09 -2.03
CA ILE A 100 14.00 -7.01 -3.06
C ILE A 100 15.16 -7.44 -3.95
N GLY A 101 15.54 -8.72 -3.83
CA GLY A 101 16.47 -9.37 -4.75
C GLY A 101 15.86 -9.69 -6.11
N PRO A 102 16.69 -10.05 -7.11
CA PRO A 102 16.21 -10.42 -8.46
C PRO A 102 15.41 -11.73 -8.48
N ASP A 103 15.61 -12.58 -7.48
CA ASP A 103 15.06 -13.93 -7.37
C ASP A 103 13.95 -14.06 -6.33
N LEU A 104 13.46 -12.95 -5.78
CA LEU A 104 12.38 -12.97 -4.80
C LEU A 104 11.00 -13.07 -5.50
N GLY A 105 10.29 -14.15 -5.21
CA GLY A 105 8.90 -14.36 -5.58
C GLY A 105 7.99 -14.57 -4.37
N TRP A 106 6.68 -14.59 -4.59
CA TRP A 106 5.67 -14.93 -3.60
C TRP A 106 4.70 -15.95 -4.19
N CYS A 107 4.57 -17.12 -3.55
CA CYS A 107 3.71 -18.19 -4.06
C CYS A 107 2.24 -17.91 -3.76
N GLU A 108 1.41 -18.02 -4.78
CA GLU A 108 -0.03 -17.73 -4.77
C GLU A 108 -0.90 -18.97 -5.04
N VAL A 109 -0.26 -20.14 -5.25
CA VAL A 109 -0.94 -21.39 -5.63
C VAL A 109 -1.48 -22.10 -4.38
N PRO A 110 -2.81 -22.27 -4.23
CA PRO A 110 -3.41 -22.82 -3.01
C PRO A 110 -2.91 -24.21 -2.59
N ASP A 111 -2.62 -25.08 -3.56
CA ASP A 111 -2.20 -26.46 -3.29
C ASP A 111 -0.68 -26.63 -3.13
N ASP A 112 0.09 -25.55 -3.27
CA ASP A 112 1.53 -25.58 -3.02
C ASP A 112 1.83 -25.53 -1.50
N ARG A 113 2.84 -26.29 -1.06
CA ARG A 113 3.35 -26.26 0.33
C ARG A 113 3.79 -24.86 0.78
N ASN A 114 4.18 -24.01 -0.15
CA ASN A 114 4.61 -22.64 0.04
C ASN A 114 3.50 -21.62 -0.23
N TYR A 115 2.23 -22.04 -0.33
CA TYR A 115 1.10 -21.12 -0.51
C TYR A 115 1.19 -19.93 0.45
N ASN A 116 1.06 -18.72 -0.10
CA ASN A 116 1.14 -17.44 0.60
C ASN A 116 2.45 -17.25 1.40
N ARG A 117 3.60 -17.54 0.75
CA ARG A 117 4.96 -17.39 1.31
C ARG A 117 5.94 -16.84 0.26
N PRO A 118 7.03 -16.19 0.71
CA PRO A 118 8.15 -15.89 -0.18
C PRO A 118 8.80 -17.18 -0.69
N VAL A 119 9.19 -17.19 -1.96
CA VAL A 119 9.88 -18.28 -2.64
C VAL A 119 11.05 -17.74 -3.45
N LYS A 120 12.04 -18.59 -3.73
CA LYS A 120 13.20 -18.25 -4.57
C LYS A 120 12.95 -18.67 -6.02
N ILE A 121 13.24 -17.78 -6.96
CA ILE A 121 13.09 -17.97 -8.41
C ILE A 121 14.42 -18.49 -8.99
N PRO A 122 14.43 -19.49 -9.89
CA PRO A 122 13.27 -20.14 -10.51
C PRO A 122 12.47 -21.00 -9.54
N TYR A 123 11.14 -20.87 -9.59
CA TYR A 123 10.19 -21.63 -8.77
C TYR A 123 9.19 -22.35 -9.68
N GLY A 124 8.93 -23.64 -9.41
CA GLY A 124 8.18 -24.51 -10.32
C GLY A 124 6.67 -24.23 -10.39
N ALA A 125 6.09 -23.63 -9.36
CA ALA A 125 4.68 -23.23 -9.34
C ALA A 125 4.51 -21.73 -9.66
N SER A 126 3.27 -21.30 -9.95
CA SER A 126 2.97 -19.88 -10.15
C SER A 126 3.37 -19.05 -8.94
N HIS A 127 3.94 -17.88 -9.21
CA HIS A 127 4.41 -16.96 -8.19
C HIS A 127 4.37 -15.53 -8.72
N GLU A 128 4.02 -14.62 -7.82
CA GLU A 128 4.15 -13.19 -8.03
C GLU A 128 5.63 -12.81 -7.94
N ARG A 129 6.18 -12.14 -8.95
CA ARG A 129 7.56 -11.61 -8.91
C ARG A 129 7.59 -10.34 -8.08
N MET A 130 8.38 -10.33 -7.00
CA MET A 130 8.43 -9.15 -6.13
C MET A 130 9.19 -7.98 -6.79
N ARG A 131 10.19 -8.28 -7.65
CA ARG A 131 10.89 -7.26 -8.43
C ARG A 131 10.17 -6.96 -9.74
N ARG A 132 9.20 -6.03 -9.70
CA ARG A 132 8.36 -5.67 -10.86
C ARG A 132 8.92 -4.50 -11.67
N ALA A 133 8.78 -4.57 -12.99
CA ALA A 133 9.11 -3.48 -13.91
C ALA A 133 8.16 -2.28 -13.79
N ASP A 134 6.89 -2.54 -13.44
CA ASP A 134 5.86 -1.51 -13.24
C ASP A 134 5.93 -0.79 -11.88
N ARG A 135 6.95 -1.12 -11.07
CA ARG A 135 7.32 -0.42 -9.84
C ARG A 135 6.28 -0.45 -8.71
N LEU A 136 5.23 -1.27 -8.83
CA LEU A 136 4.18 -1.34 -7.80
C LEU A 136 4.70 -1.82 -6.44
N TYR A 137 5.76 -2.63 -6.46
CA TYR A 137 6.40 -3.18 -5.28
C TYR A 137 7.74 -2.52 -4.96
N ASP A 138 7.99 -1.29 -5.44
CA ASP A 138 9.14 -0.51 -4.96
C ASP A 138 9.09 -0.34 -3.43
N ALA A 139 7.89 -0.30 -2.86
CA ALA A 139 7.61 -0.55 -1.44
C ALA A 139 6.36 -1.42 -1.30
N CYS A 140 6.50 -2.58 -0.67
CA CYS A 140 5.45 -3.60 -0.56
C CYS A 140 5.42 -4.16 0.86
N LEU A 141 4.37 -3.85 1.64
CA LEU A 141 4.24 -4.30 3.02
C LEU A 141 3.32 -5.52 3.09
N VAL A 142 3.72 -6.52 3.87
CA VAL A 142 2.95 -7.75 4.08
C VAL A 142 1.86 -7.47 5.12
N MET A 143 0.60 -7.63 4.73
CA MET A 143 -0.53 -7.64 5.66
C MET A 143 -0.75 -9.07 6.15
N ASP A 144 -1.18 -9.23 7.40
CA ASP A 144 -1.37 -10.53 8.06
C ASP A 144 -2.55 -11.38 7.52
N TRP A 145 -3.18 -10.95 6.42
CA TRP A 145 -4.28 -11.69 5.81
C TRP A 145 -3.84 -13.06 5.33
N ASN A 146 -4.47 -14.10 5.89
CA ASN A 146 -4.22 -15.49 5.53
C ASN A 146 -2.75 -15.93 5.67
N ILE A 147 -1.98 -15.32 6.59
CA ILE A 147 -0.57 -15.66 6.84
C ILE A 147 -0.42 -16.75 7.90
N ALA A 148 -1.21 -16.73 8.99
CA ALA A 148 -1.16 -17.73 10.05
C ALA A 148 -2.52 -17.88 10.78
N PRO A 149 -3.17 -19.06 10.74
CA PRO A 149 -2.89 -20.19 9.83
C PRO A 149 -3.22 -19.84 8.38
N ARG A 150 -2.50 -20.45 7.43
CA ARG A 150 -2.76 -20.29 5.99
C ARG A 150 -3.86 -21.25 5.57
N ARG A 151 -4.99 -20.71 5.12
CA ARG A 151 -6.13 -21.48 4.61
C ARG A 151 -6.14 -21.40 3.10
N ARG A 152 -6.11 -22.56 2.43
CA ARG A 152 -6.12 -22.66 0.96
C ARG A 152 -7.31 -21.92 0.36
N GLY A 153 -7.06 -21.17 -0.70
CA GLY A 153 -8.11 -20.47 -1.45
C GLY A 153 -8.75 -19.28 -0.75
N ARG A 154 -8.23 -18.84 0.41
CA ARG A 154 -8.76 -17.68 1.18
C ARG A 154 -8.07 -16.36 0.83
N GLY A 155 -7.42 -16.32 -0.34
CA GLY A 155 -6.68 -15.18 -0.85
C GLY A 155 -5.22 -15.20 -0.40
N SER A 156 -4.34 -14.81 -1.32
CA SER A 156 -2.90 -14.72 -1.10
C SER A 156 -2.35 -13.36 -1.53
N ALA A 157 -1.10 -13.09 -1.19
CA ALA A 157 -0.36 -11.90 -1.64
C ALA A 157 -1.10 -10.57 -1.36
N ILE A 158 -1.81 -10.51 -0.23
CA ILE A 158 -2.55 -9.31 0.17
C ILE A 158 -1.56 -8.32 0.80
N PHE A 159 -1.14 -7.36 -0.01
CA PHE A 159 -0.11 -6.39 0.34
C PHE A 159 -0.65 -4.96 0.49
N PHE A 160 0.11 -4.14 1.20
CA PHE A 160 0.00 -2.69 1.20
C PHE A 160 1.15 -2.10 0.37
N HIS A 161 0.87 -1.62 -0.85
CA HIS A 161 1.91 -1.29 -1.83
C HIS A 161 1.66 0.01 -2.60
N LEU A 162 2.43 0.26 -3.67
CA LEU A 162 2.30 1.47 -4.48
C LEU A 162 1.18 1.36 -5.53
N ALA A 163 0.36 2.40 -5.65
CA ALA A 163 -0.73 2.49 -6.61
C ALA A 163 -0.22 2.90 -7.99
N ARG A 164 -0.88 2.38 -9.03
CA ARG A 164 -0.76 2.90 -10.40
C ARG A 164 -1.34 4.33 -10.47
N PRO A 165 -0.87 5.17 -11.41
CA PRO A 165 -1.52 6.44 -11.71
C PRO A 165 -3.03 6.27 -11.94
N GLY A 166 -3.83 7.19 -11.41
CA GLY A 166 -5.30 7.11 -11.50
C GLY A 166 -5.97 6.10 -10.56
N PHE A 167 -5.23 5.43 -9.67
CA PHE A 167 -5.75 4.43 -8.74
C PHE A 167 -6.53 3.31 -9.44
N THR A 168 -5.95 2.77 -10.51
CA THR A 168 -6.54 1.60 -11.17
C THR A 168 -6.60 0.41 -10.21
N PRO A 169 -7.62 -0.46 -10.33
CA PRO A 169 -7.92 -1.47 -9.33
C PRO A 169 -6.78 -2.47 -9.10
N THR A 170 -6.66 -2.94 -7.86
CA THR A 170 -5.76 -4.04 -7.50
C THR A 170 -6.46 -5.40 -7.65
N GLN A 171 -5.75 -6.49 -7.36
CA GLN A 171 -6.34 -7.83 -7.24
C GLN A 171 -6.78 -8.18 -5.81
N GLY A 172 -6.77 -7.20 -4.89
CA GLY A 172 -7.18 -7.36 -3.49
C GLY A 172 -6.31 -6.61 -2.49
N CYS A 173 -5.15 -6.12 -2.92
CA CYS A 173 -4.28 -5.26 -2.13
C CYS A 173 -4.89 -3.88 -1.84
N VAL A 174 -4.29 -3.19 -0.87
CA VAL A 174 -4.50 -1.75 -0.66
C VAL A 174 -3.28 -1.03 -1.23
N ALA A 175 -3.48 -0.07 -2.12
CA ALA A 175 -2.36 0.61 -2.76
C ALA A 175 -2.44 2.13 -2.63
N VAL A 176 -1.33 2.78 -2.29
CA VAL A 176 -1.22 4.24 -2.13
C VAL A 176 -0.16 4.84 -3.04
N THR A 177 -0.18 6.15 -3.26
CA THR A 177 0.91 6.78 -4.04
C THR A 177 2.27 6.62 -3.34
N ALA A 178 3.36 6.64 -4.12
CA ALA A 178 4.73 6.62 -3.58
C ALA A 178 4.97 7.74 -2.56
N ARG A 179 4.43 8.94 -2.83
CA ARG A 179 4.49 10.08 -1.90
C ARG A 179 3.77 9.81 -0.59
N THR A 180 2.58 9.20 -0.65
CA THR A 180 1.83 8.81 0.55
C THR A 180 2.60 7.74 1.33
N MET A 181 3.09 6.70 0.66
CA MET A 181 3.90 5.66 1.28
C MET A 181 5.11 6.25 2.00
N ALA A 182 5.86 7.16 1.36
CA ALA A 182 7.02 7.81 1.97
C ALA A 182 6.69 8.64 3.23
N ARG A 183 5.47 9.19 3.33
CA ARG A 183 4.99 9.88 4.53
C ARG A 183 4.56 8.92 5.64
N LEU A 184 3.94 7.80 5.27
CA LEU A 184 3.43 6.82 6.22
C LEU A 184 4.55 5.97 6.79
N LEU A 185 5.44 5.45 5.94
CA LEU A 185 6.39 4.39 6.29
C LEU A 185 7.24 4.66 7.54
N PRO A 186 7.78 5.88 7.80
CA PRO A 186 8.52 6.17 9.03
C PRO A 186 7.70 6.02 10.33
N LEU A 187 6.38 6.02 10.21
CA LEU A 187 5.42 5.97 11.31
C LEU A 187 4.82 4.59 11.51
N LEU A 188 5.01 3.68 10.55
CA LEU A 188 4.51 2.31 10.59
C LEU A 188 5.45 1.42 11.40
N SER A 189 4.87 0.39 12.00
CA SER A 189 5.56 -0.66 12.76
C SER A 189 4.77 -1.97 12.64
N ASP A 190 5.30 -3.04 13.21
CA ASP A 190 4.62 -4.33 13.35
C ASP A 190 3.36 -4.30 14.26
N ARG A 191 3.16 -3.19 14.98
CA ARG A 191 1.96 -2.89 15.77
C ARG A 191 0.89 -2.13 14.97
N THR A 192 1.21 -1.67 13.76
CA THR A 192 0.26 -0.93 12.95
C THR A 192 -0.77 -1.87 12.32
N VAL A 193 -2.04 -1.49 12.43
CA VAL A 193 -3.19 -2.24 11.90
C VAL A 193 -3.85 -1.46 10.77
N VAL A 194 -3.95 -2.08 9.60
CA VAL A 194 -4.80 -1.63 8.49
C VAL A 194 -6.21 -2.18 8.72
N ARG A 195 -7.14 -1.31 9.08
CA ARG A 195 -8.54 -1.64 9.32
C ARG A 195 -9.38 -1.26 8.12
N VAL A 196 -9.76 -2.25 7.33
CA VAL A 196 -10.66 -2.10 6.18
C VAL A 196 -12.10 -2.20 6.66
N VAL A 197 -12.89 -1.16 6.41
CA VAL A 197 -14.30 -1.01 6.79
C VAL A 197 -15.15 -0.69 5.56
N ARG A 198 -16.47 -0.89 5.67
CA ARG A 198 -17.43 -0.47 4.64
C ARG A 198 -17.73 1.02 4.76
#